data_AF-A0A4Q4V0L3-F1
#
_entry.id   AF-A0A4Q4V0L3-F1
#
_cell.length_a   1.000
_cell.length_b   1.000
_cell.length_c   1.000
_cell.angle_alpha   90.00
_cell.angle_beta   90.00
_cell.angle_gamma   90.00
#
_symmetry.space_group_name_H-M   'P 1'
#
loop_
_entity.id
_entity.type
_entity.pdbx_description
1 polymer ?
#
loop_
_entity_poly.entity_id
_entity_poly.type
_entity_poly.pdbx_seq_one_letter_code
_entity_poly.pdbx_strand_id
1 'polypeptide(L)'
;MSSQVSHRSQRSVIARIVKRIAFKVTNGEPSFWDAKGASGKINKHFFCGTCGSSLYTELEIMPDVTCVKAGGLDHGKAALGGEINVEFYCKDRVKYLDAVNGAKQELALG
;
A
#
# COMPACT_ATOMS: atom_id res chain seq x y z
N MET A 1 7.60 -28.40 8.32
CA MET A 1 7.95 -27.32 7.36
C MET A 1 8.27 -26.07 8.14
N SER A 2 9.50 -25.57 8.08
CA SER A 2 9.85 -24.29 8.72
C SER A 2 9.40 -23.14 7.79
N SER A 3 8.40 -22.38 8.20
CA SER A 3 8.01 -21.16 7.50
C SER A 3 9.12 -20.12 7.67
N GLN A 4 9.83 -19.81 6.58
CA GLN A 4 10.80 -18.71 6.56
C GLN A 4 10.13 -17.43 6.10
N VAL A 5 10.37 -16.34 6.81
CA VAL A 5 9.87 -15.00 6.46
C VAL A 5 11.07 -14.16 6.02
N SER A 6 11.17 -13.88 4.73
CA SER A 6 12.07 -12.84 4.23
C SER A 6 11.35 -11.49 4.30
N HIS A 7 11.97 -10.47 4.87
CA HIS A 7 11.46 -9.10 4.84
C HIS A 7 11.33 -8.63 3.38
N ARG A 8 10.12 -8.69 2.81
CA ARG A 8 9.82 -8.19 1.46
C ARG A 8 8.87 -7.01 1.59
N SER A 9 9.41 -5.80 1.43
CA SER A 9 8.69 -4.54 1.61
C SER A 9 7.65 -4.23 0.52
N GLN A 10 7.51 -5.09 -0.51
CA GLN A 10 6.76 -4.77 -1.74
C GLN A 10 5.75 -5.86 -2.16
N ARG A 11 5.07 -6.51 -1.22
CA ARG A 11 3.96 -7.41 -1.56
C ARG A 11 2.64 -6.63 -1.64
N SER A 12 1.74 -7.09 -2.51
CA SER A 12 0.47 -6.45 -2.86
C SER A 12 -0.26 -5.90 -1.63
N VAL A 13 -0.37 -4.57 -1.55
CA VAL A 13 -1.18 -3.89 -0.54
C VAL A 13 -2.32 -3.17 -1.25
N ILE A 14 -3.55 -3.41 -0.81
CA ILE A 14 -4.72 -2.69 -1.32
C ILE A 14 -4.73 -1.30 -0.69
N ALA A 15 -4.70 -0.26 -1.53
CA ALA A 15 -4.63 1.12 -1.08
C ALA A 15 -5.51 2.04 -1.92
N ARG A 16 -6.06 3.06 -1.27
CA ARG A 16 -6.68 4.21 -1.92
C ARG A 16 -5.65 5.32 -2.10
N ILE A 17 -5.50 5.80 -3.32
CA ILE A 17 -4.64 6.95 -3.61
C ILE A 17 -5.47 8.22 -3.42
N VAL A 18 -4.99 9.12 -2.58
CA VAL A 18 -5.62 10.43 -2.33
C VAL A 18 -4.59 11.53 -2.53
N LYS A 19 -5.03 12.75 -2.89
CA LYS A 19 -4.14 13.91 -2.94
C LYS A 19 -3.57 14.18 -1.55
N ARG A 20 -2.26 14.42 -1.45
CA ARG A 20 -1.59 14.66 -0.16
C ARG A 20 -2.20 15.84 0.59
N ILE A 21 -2.53 16.91 -0.14
CA ILE A 21 -3.18 18.11 0.43
C ILE A 21 -4.59 17.85 1.00
N ALA A 22 -5.23 16.74 0.62
CA ALA A 22 -6.56 16.35 1.10
C ALA A 22 -6.48 15.26 2.18
N PHE A 23 -5.28 14.81 2.54
CA PHE A 23 -5.05 13.81 3.57
C PHE A 23 -4.57 14.47 4.86
N LYS A 24 -5.14 14.06 5.98
CA LYS A 24 -4.73 14.51 7.32
C LYS A 24 -4.93 13.39 8.32
N VAL A 25 -3.94 13.17 9.17
CA VAL A 25 -4.09 12.34 10.38
C VAL A 25 -4.94 13.13 11.38
N THR A 26 -6.09 12.57 11.75
CA THR A 26 -7.05 13.22 12.65
C THR A 26 -6.75 12.95 14.12
N ASN A 27 -6.14 11.81 14.43
CA ASN A 27 -5.78 11.41 15.78
C ASN A 27 -4.58 10.45 15.77
N GLY A 28 -3.81 10.44 16.86
CA GLY A 28 -2.60 9.64 17.03
C GLY A 28 -1.39 10.20 16.29
N GLU A 29 -0.22 9.66 16.61
CA GLU A 29 1.04 9.98 15.95
C GLU A 29 1.61 8.68 15.34
N PRO A 30 1.48 8.49 14.01
CA PRO A 30 2.01 7.32 13.34
C PRO A 30 3.54 7.26 13.46
N SER A 31 4.06 6.10 13.82
CA SER A 31 5.48 5.79 13.62
C SER A 31 5.74 5.56 12.14
N PHE A 32 6.99 5.77 11.70
CA PHE A 32 7.35 5.57 10.31
C PHE A 32 8.73 4.94 10.13
N TRP A 33 8.94 4.36 8.95
CA TRP A 33 10.25 3.90 8.49
C TRP A 33 10.35 4.05 6.96
N ASP A 34 11.58 4.17 6.46
CA ASP A 34 11.85 4.37 5.04
C ASP A 34 12.24 3.05 4.37
N ALA A 35 11.45 2.64 3.38
CA ALA A 35 11.79 1.53 2.50
C ALA A 35 12.43 2.05 1.22
N LYS A 36 13.50 1.40 0.76
CA LYS A 36 14.02 1.64 -0.59
C LYS A 36 13.20 0.83 -1.61
N GLY A 37 12.56 1.53 -2.54
CA GLY A 37 11.81 0.94 -3.65
C GLY A 37 12.73 0.29 -4.69
N ALA A 38 12.15 -0.48 -5.62
CA ALA A 38 12.89 -1.05 -6.75
C ALA A 38 13.51 0.03 -7.65
N SER A 39 12.86 1.20 -7.73
CA SER A 39 13.36 2.40 -8.40
C SER A 39 14.49 3.11 -7.66
N GLY A 40 14.90 2.62 -6.48
CA GLY A 40 15.90 3.26 -5.62
C GLY A 40 15.39 4.45 -4.80
N LYS A 41 14.16 4.91 -5.06
CA LYS A 41 13.49 6.00 -4.35
C LYS A 41 12.88 5.56 -3.02
N ILE A 42 12.61 6.51 -2.12
CA ILE A 42 12.01 6.20 -0.82
C ILE A 42 10.50 5.95 -0.94
N ASN A 43 10.06 4.88 -0.30
CA ASN A 43 8.68 4.58 0.06
C ASN A 43 8.58 4.63 1.57
N LYS A 44 8.08 5.73 2.12
CA LYS A 44 7.94 5.94 3.56
C LYS A 44 6.66 5.26 4.04
N HIS A 45 6.79 4.33 4.98
CA HIS A 45 5.69 3.57 5.55
C HIS A 45 5.29 4.16 6.89
N PHE A 46 4.02 4.54 7.04
CA PHE A 46 3.44 4.99 8.29
C PHE A 46 2.56 3.90 8.89
N PHE A 47 2.71 3.67 10.19
CA PHE A 47 2.03 2.60 10.93
C PHE A 47 1.71 3.04 12.36
N CYS A 48 0.75 2.35 12.98
CA CYS A 48 0.45 2.56 14.39
C CYS A 48 1.57 1.97 15.26
N GLY A 49 2.27 2.79 16.04
CA GLY A 49 3.35 2.35 16.91
C GLY A 49 2.92 1.35 18.00
N THR A 50 1.63 1.32 18.35
CA THR A 50 1.10 0.43 19.40
C THR A 50 0.72 -0.95 18.86
N CYS A 51 -0.01 -1.02 17.73
CA CYS A 51 -0.53 -2.29 17.20
C CYS A 51 0.18 -2.79 15.93
N GLY A 52 1.11 -2.01 15.38
CA GLY A 52 1.86 -2.37 14.17
C GLY A 52 1.07 -2.28 12.86
N SER A 53 -0.20 -1.88 12.90
CA SER A 53 -1.05 -1.79 11.70
C SER A 53 -0.51 -0.74 10.72
N SER A 54 -0.37 -1.10 9.45
CA SER A 54 0.01 -0.15 8.39
C SER A 54 -1.15 0.78 8.06
N LEU A 55 -0.90 2.10 8.07
CA LEU A 55 -1.94 3.12 7.92
C LEU A 55 -1.91 3.74 6.52
N TYR A 56 -0.75 4.24 6.09
CA TYR A 56 -0.57 4.83 4.78
C TYR A 56 0.91 4.83 4.37
N THR A 57 1.17 5.12 3.09
CA THR A 57 2.52 5.29 2.55
C THR A 57 2.63 6.56 1.74
N GLU A 58 3.80 7.18 1.78
CA GLU A 58 4.18 8.30 0.93
C GLU A 58 5.40 7.91 0.09
N LEU A 59 5.26 8.00 -1.23
CA LEU A 59 6.29 7.58 -2.16
C LEU A 59 6.94 8.81 -2.77
N GLU A 60 8.26 8.85 -2.81
CA GLU A 60 9.01 9.91 -3.49
C GLU A 60 8.74 9.92 -5.01
N ILE A 61 8.41 8.76 -5.60
CA ILE A 61 8.01 8.68 -7.01
C ILE A 61 6.60 9.24 -7.29
N MET A 62 5.78 9.42 -6.26
CA MET A 62 4.42 9.98 -6.35
C MET A 62 4.24 11.06 -5.26
N PRO A 63 4.93 12.22 -5.37
CA PRO A 63 5.01 13.19 -4.29
C PRO A 63 3.68 13.89 -3.97
N ASP A 64 2.76 13.94 -4.93
CA ASP A 64 1.50 14.69 -4.78
C ASP A 64 0.37 13.87 -4.11
N VAL A 65 0.63 12.61 -3.79
CA VAL A 65 -0.38 11.69 -3.27
C VAL A 65 0.09 10.94 -2.03
N THR A 66 -0.89 10.39 -1.33
CA THR A 66 -0.73 9.50 -0.19
C THR A 66 -1.54 8.24 -0.46
N CYS A 67 -0.92 7.07 -0.26
CA CYS A 67 -1.57 5.77 -0.48
C CYS A 67 -2.08 5.25 0.87
N VAL A 68 -3.37 5.45 1.15
CA VAL A 68 -4.02 5.03 2.40
C VAL A 68 -4.39 3.56 2.31
N LYS A 69 -4.04 2.76 3.32
CA LYS A 69 -4.32 1.32 3.32
C LYS A 69 -5.82 1.09 3.45
N ALA A 70 -6.40 0.33 2.53
CA ALA A 70 -7.85 0.18 2.43
C ALA A 70 -8.47 -0.49 3.67
N GLY A 71 -7.76 -1.44 4.29
CA GLY A 71 -8.25 -2.17 5.47
C GLY A 71 -8.53 -1.29 6.70
N GLY A 72 -7.97 -0.06 6.75
CA GLY A 72 -8.24 0.91 7.82
C GLY A 72 -9.37 1.89 7.50
N LEU A 73 -10.11 1.72 6.40
CA LEU A 73 -11.18 2.65 6.01
C LEU A 73 -12.54 2.18 6.53
N ASP A 74 -13.20 3.05 7.30
CA ASP A 74 -14.53 2.80 7.89
C ASP A 74 -15.68 2.90 6.88
N HIS A 75 -16.90 2.63 7.35
CA HIS A 75 -18.16 2.82 6.60
C HIS A 75 -18.17 2.13 5.22
N GLY A 76 -17.59 0.92 5.15
CA GLY A 76 -17.53 0.12 3.92
C GLY A 76 -16.58 0.66 2.86
N LYS A 77 -15.80 1.71 3.17
CA LYS A 77 -14.85 2.31 2.21
C LYS A 77 -13.62 1.43 1.95
N ALA A 78 -13.39 0.40 2.75
CA ALA A 78 -12.37 -0.62 2.50
C ALA A 78 -12.56 -1.36 1.15
N ALA A 79 -13.78 -1.41 0.62
CA ALA A 79 -14.06 -2.00 -0.69
C ALA A 79 -13.66 -1.10 -1.87
N LEU A 80 -13.16 0.12 -1.62
CA LEU A 80 -12.71 1.08 -2.65
C LEU A 80 -13.76 1.41 -3.72
N GLY A 81 -15.05 1.28 -3.40
CA GLY A 81 -16.13 1.48 -4.37
C GLY A 81 -16.38 0.27 -5.29
N GLY A 82 -15.77 -0.88 -5.00
CA GLY A 82 -15.91 -2.10 -5.78
C GLY A 82 -14.98 -2.18 -7.00
N GLU A 83 -14.04 -1.24 -7.12
CA GLU A 83 -13.16 -1.14 -8.29
C GLU A 83 -11.69 -1.10 -7.85
N ILE A 84 -10.85 -1.88 -8.54
CA ILE A 84 -9.38 -1.81 -8.46
C ILE A 84 -8.87 -1.35 -9.81
N ASN A 85 -8.25 -0.17 -9.87
CA ASN A 85 -7.78 0.38 -11.14
C ASN A 85 -6.48 -0.28 -11.62
N VAL A 86 -5.59 -0.64 -10.69
CA VAL A 86 -4.25 -1.18 -11.00
C VAL A 86 -3.79 -2.15 -9.93
N GLU A 87 -3.15 -3.23 -10.35
CA GLU A 87 -2.43 -4.17 -9.52
C GLU A 87 -0.94 -4.10 -9.86
N PHE A 88 -0.11 -3.79 -8.86
CA PHE A 88 1.34 -3.73 -9.01
C PHE A 88 2.00 -5.01 -8.50
N TYR A 89 3.20 -5.30 -9.03
CA TYR A 89 4.06 -6.43 -8.63
C TYR A 89 3.43 -7.80 -8.89
N CYS A 90 2.62 -7.90 -9.94
CA CYS A 90 1.84 -9.09 -10.28
C CYS A 90 2.70 -10.32 -10.68
N LYS A 91 4.00 -10.14 -10.95
CA LYS A 91 4.93 -11.24 -11.28
C LYS A 91 5.00 -12.32 -10.19
N ASP A 92 4.87 -11.92 -8.93
CA ASP A 92 4.97 -12.80 -7.75
C ASP A 92 3.58 -13.07 -7.14
N ARG A 93 2.50 -12.90 -7.92
CA ARG A 93 1.12 -13.15 -7.48
C ARG A 93 0.99 -14.56 -6.90
N VAL A 94 0.41 -14.64 -5.71
CA VAL A 94 0.14 -15.92 -5.05
C VAL A 94 -0.91 -16.70 -5.85
N LYS A 95 -0.66 -18.00 -6.07
CA LYS A 95 -1.46 -18.83 -7.00
C LYS A 95 -2.94 -18.97 -6.64
N TYR A 96 -3.32 -18.70 -5.39
CA TYR A 96 -4.72 -18.77 -4.95
C TYR A 96 -5.49 -17.47 -5.20
N LEU A 97 -4.82 -16.40 -5.61
CA LEU A 97 -5.42 -15.10 -5.86
C LEU A 97 -5.45 -14.86 -7.36
N ASP A 98 -6.63 -14.70 -7.92
CA ASP A 98 -6.80 -14.34 -9.32
C ASP A 98 -6.48 -12.86 -9.57
N ALA A 99 -6.23 -12.51 -10.83
CA ALA A 99 -6.16 -11.11 -11.25
C ALA A 99 -7.55 -10.47 -11.13
N VAL A 100 -7.61 -9.23 -10.67
CA VAL A 100 -8.87 -8.50 -10.59
C VAL A 100 -9.31 -8.15 -12.01
N ASN A 101 -10.52 -8.58 -12.38
CA ASN A 101 -11.07 -8.32 -13.70
C ASN A 101 -11.11 -6.80 -13.98
N GLY A 102 -10.60 -6.39 -15.14
CA GLY A 102 -10.53 -4.99 -15.55
C GLY A 102 -9.40 -4.16 -14.93
N ALA A 103 -8.69 -4.66 -13.92
CA ALA A 103 -7.58 -3.94 -13.32
C ALA A 103 -6.33 -4.01 -14.22
N LYS A 104 -5.68 -2.87 -14.42
CA LYS A 104 -4.38 -2.81 -15.12
C LYS A 104 -3.35 -3.62 -14.34
N GLN A 105 -2.58 -4.48 -15.02
CA GLN A 105 -1.53 -5.29 -14.39
C GLN A 105 -0.18 -4.64 -14.65
N GLU A 106 0.51 -4.22 -13.60
CA GLU A 106 1.82 -3.57 -13.69
C GLU A 106 2.88 -4.37 -12.93
N LEU A 107 4.08 -4.45 -13.51
CA LEU A 107 5.18 -5.22 -12.92
C LEU A 107 5.86 -4.47 -11.77
N ALA A 108 5.86 -3.13 -11.81
CA ALA A 108 6.49 -2.28 -10.80
C ALA A 108 5.89 -0.87 -10.79
N LEU A 109 6.11 -0.15 -9.69
CA LEU A 109 5.92 1.29 -9.57
C LEU A 109 7.20 2.02 -9.98
N GLY A 110 7.27 2.41 -11.26
CA GLY A 110 8.40 3.14 -11.85
C GLY A 110 9.56 2.25 -12.26
#